data_AF-A0A6J3G9P9-F1
#
_entry.id   AF-A0A6J3G9P9-F1
#
_cell.length_a   1.000
_cell.length_b   1.000
_cell.length_c   1.000
_cell.angle_alpha   90.00
_cell.angle_beta   90.00
_cell.angle_gamma   90.00
#
_symmetry.space_group_name_H-M   'P 1'
#
loop_
_entity.id
_entity.type
_entity.pdbx_description
1 polymer ?
#
loop_
_entity_poly.entity_id
_entity_poly.type
_entity_poly.pdbx_seq_one_letter_code
_entity_poly.pdbx_strand_id
1 'polypeptide(L)'
;MDPKYPRVELNDGHFMPVLGFGTYAPPEVPRNRAMEVVKLAIEAGFRHIDSAHLYNNEEQVGLAIRSKIADGSVKREDIFYTSKLWCTFLRPELVQSALESSLKKLQLDYVDLYLIHFPVALKNIAAPISWWSIILKCTWEHAYGWRS
;
A
#
# COMPACT_ATOMS: atom_id res chain seq x y z
N MET A 1 -11.49 -6.84 -28.87
CA MET A 1 -10.38 -7.71 -28.44
C MET A 1 -10.64 -8.10 -27.01
N ASP A 2 -10.62 -9.38 -26.69
CA ASP A 2 -10.72 -9.80 -25.29
C ASP A 2 -9.61 -9.16 -24.47
N PRO A 3 -9.90 -8.63 -23.27
CA PRO A 3 -8.87 -8.12 -22.40
C PRO A 3 -7.93 -9.28 -22.05
N LYS A 4 -6.62 -9.01 -22.08
CA LYS A 4 -5.54 -9.98 -21.82
C LYS A 4 -5.65 -10.69 -20.46
N TYR A 5 -6.49 -10.16 -19.57
CA TYR A 5 -6.87 -10.66 -18.25
C TYR A 5 -8.20 -10.02 -17.81
N PRO A 6 -9.03 -10.66 -16.97
CA PRO A 6 -10.31 -10.10 -16.53
C PRO A 6 -10.12 -8.82 -15.70
N ARG A 7 -10.95 -7.80 -15.98
CA ARG A 7 -10.96 -6.50 -15.29
C ARG A 7 -12.39 -6.07 -15.01
N VAL A 8 -12.58 -5.26 -13.98
CA VAL A 8 -13.83 -4.58 -13.65
C VAL A 8 -13.67 -3.09 -13.87
N GLU A 9 -14.70 -2.45 -14.43
CA GLU A 9 -14.77 -1.00 -14.54
C GLU A 9 -15.16 -0.41 -13.18
N LEU A 10 -14.40 0.57 -12.71
CA LEU A 10 -14.66 1.32 -11.49
C LEU A 10 -15.63 2.48 -11.78
N ASN A 11 -16.19 3.06 -10.73
CA ASN A 11 -17.18 4.14 -10.86
C ASN A 11 -16.61 5.47 -11.40
N ASP A 12 -15.30 5.57 -11.57
CA ASP A 12 -14.57 6.71 -12.15
C ASP A 12 -14.09 6.44 -13.59
N GLY A 13 -14.46 5.30 -14.18
CA GLY A 13 -14.10 4.91 -15.55
C GLY A 13 -12.74 4.24 -15.70
N HIS A 14 -11.97 4.05 -14.61
CA HIS A 14 -10.75 3.25 -14.63
C HIS A 14 -11.05 1.74 -14.56
N PHE A 15 -10.11 0.89 -15.01
CA PHE A 15 -10.26 -0.57 -14.98
C PHE A 15 -9.31 -1.21 -13.99
N MET A 16 -9.85 -2.02 -13.07
CA MET A 16 -9.07 -2.76 -12.08
C MET A 16 -8.99 -4.25 -12.43
N PRO A 17 -7.80 -4.89 -12.44
CA PRO A 17 -7.70 -6.34 -12.53
C PRO A 17 -8.39 -7.01 -11.33
N VAL A 18 -9.22 -8.02 -11.61
CA VAL A 18 -10.08 -8.66 -10.59
C VAL A 18 -9.31 -9.50 -9.58
N LEU A 19 -8.06 -9.86 -9.88
CA LEU A 19 -7.17 -10.61 -9.00
C LEU A 19 -5.96 -9.77 -8.62
N GLY A 20 -5.83 -9.47 -7.33
CA GLY A 20 -4.73 -8.70 -6.75
C GLY A 20 -3.74 -9.56 -5.96
N PHE A 21 -2.45 -9.19 -6.03
CA PHE A 21 -1.38 -9.79 -5.24
C PHE A 21 -1.05 -8.92 -4.03
N GLY A 22 -1.32 -9.42 -2.82
CA GLY A 22 -1.00 -8.73 -1.57
C GLY A 22 0.48 -8.87 -1.21
N THR A 23 1.11 -7.78 -0.79
CA THR A 23 2.57 -7.74 -0.52
C THR A 23 2.95 -7.70 0.96
N TYR A 24 1.99 -7.64 1.89
CA TYR A 24 2.30 -7.66 3.32
C TYR A 24 2.99 -8.97 3.71
N ALA A 25 4.03 -8.85 4.52
CA ALA A 25 4.68 -9.97 5.19
C ALA A 25 4.89 -9.60 6.67
N PRO A 26 4.87 -10.59 7.57
CA PRO A 26 5.08 -10.31 8.97
C PRO A 26 6.57 -9.93 9.23
N PRO A 27 6.89 -9.22 10.32
CA PRO A 27 8.19 -8.57 10.52
C PRO A 27 9.41 -9.50 10.50
N GLU A 28 9.21 -10.80 10.72
CA GLU A 28 10.23 -11.84 10.73
C GLU A 28 10.69 -12.19 9.31
N VAL A 29 9.87 -11.87 8.30
CA VAL A 29 10.22 -12.08 6.89
C VAL A 29 11.13 -10.94 6.43
N PRO A 30 12.33 -11.23 5.90
CA PRO A 30 13.21 -10.21 5.36
C PRO A 30 12.55 -9.39 4.26
N ARG A 31 12.61 -8.05 4.36
CA ARG A 31 11.96 -7.11 3.42
C ARG A 31 12.35 -7.35 1.95
N ASN A 32 13.58 -7.80 1.69
CA ASN A 32 14.04 -8.09 0.32
C ASN A 32 13.25 -9.21 -0.37
N ARG A 33 12.56 -10.08 0.39
CA ARG A 33 11.65 -11.09 -0.18
C ARG A 33 10.50 -10.48 -0.95
N ALA A 34 10.03 -9.29 -0.58
CA ALA A 34 8.97 -8.59 -1.31
C ALA A 34 9.34 -8.35 -2.77
N MET A 35 10.60 -8.04 -3.08
CA MET A 35 11.05 -7.83 -4.45
C MET A 35 10.94 -9.12 -5.27
N GLU A 36 11.41 -10.25 -4.72
CA GLU A 36 11.41 -11.55 -5.39
C GLU A 36 9.98 -12.02 -5.71
N VAL A 37 9.10 -12.01 -4.70
CA VAL A 37 7.73 -12.51 -4.88
C VAL A 37 6.88 -11.63 -5.78
N VAL A 38 7.12 -10.31 -5.82
CA VAL A 38 6.43 -9.42 -6.77
C VAL A 38 6.88 -9.66 -8.21
N LYS A 39 8.18 -9.92 -8.45
CA LYS A 39 8.65 -10.32 -9.79
C LYS A 39 7.98 -11.61 -10.25
N LEU A 40 7.95 -12.62 -9.38
CA LEU A 40 7.27 -13.90 -9.64
C LEU A 40 5.77 -13.72 -9.89
N ALA A 41 5.09 -12.86 -9.12
CA ALA A 41 3.68 -12.56 -9.33
C ALA A 41 3.43 -11.96 -10.72
N ILE A 42 4.24 -10.98 -11.15
CA ILE A 42 4.13 -10.36 -12.48
C ILE A 42 4.36 -11.40 -13.60
N GLU A 43 5.35 -12.28 -13.42
CA GLU A 43 5.66 -13.38 -14.35
C GLU A 43 4.53 -14.41 -14.42
N ALA A 44 3.89 -14.71 -13.29
CA ALA A 44 2.71 -15.57 -13.21
C ALA A 44 1.44 -14.94 -13.80
N GLY A 45 1.47 -13.66 -14.19
CA GLY A 45 0.37 -12.97 -14.84
C GLY A 45 -0.41 -11.98 -13.96
N PHE A 46 -0.02 -11.78 -12.70
CA PHE A 46 -0.65 -10.75 -11.87
C PHE A 46 -0.39 -9.37 -12.45
N ARG A 47 -1.44 -8.54 -12.43
CA ARG A 47 -1.40 -7.14 -12.89
C ARG A 47 -1.85 -6.17 -11.82
N HIS A 48 -2.61 -6.60 -10.83
CA HIS A 48 -2.92 -5.79 -9.65
C HIS A 48 -1.98 -6.16 -8.51
N ILE A 49 -1.19 -5.20 -8.02
CA ILE A 49 -0.29 -5.33 -6.87
C ILE A 49 -0.77 -4.42 -5.74
N ASP A 50 -1.02 -5.00 -4.57
CA ASP A 50 -1.50 -4.30 -3.38
C ASP A 50 -0.38 -4.16 -2.34
N SER A 51 -0.11 -2.92 -1.94
CA SER A 51 0.86 -2.57 -0.90
C SER A 51 0.32 -1.44 -0.03
N ALA A 52 1.13 -0.92 0.90
CA ALA A 52 0.77 0.20 1.76
C ALA A 52 2.01 0.81 2.39
N HIS A 53 1.93 2.09 2.77
CA HIS A 53 2.96 2.75 3.57
C HIS A 53 3.36 1.94 4.82
N LEU A 54 2.37 1.37 5.51
CA LEU A 54 2.57 0.59 6.74
C LEU A 54 3.45 -0.65 6.52
N TYR A 55 3.36 -1.28 5.34
CA TYR A 55 4.03 -2.57 5.09
C TYR A 55 5.54 -2.43 4.98
N ASN A 56 6.05 -1.19 4.90
CA ASN A 56 7.47 -0.88 4.90
C ASN A 56 8.27 -1.65 3.82
N ASN A 57 7.62 -1.89 2.68
CA ASN A 57 8.17 -2.66 1.56
C ASN A 57 8.00 -1.96 0.18
N GLU A 58 7.45 -0.74 0.14
CA GLU A 58 7.16 -0.01 -1.11
C GLU A 58 8.40 0.19 -1.99
N GLU A 59 9.57 0.34 -1.38
CA GLU A 59 10.84 0.43 -2.12
C GLU A 59 11.15 -0.87 -2.88
N GLN A 60 10.99 -2.02 -2.23
CA GLN A 60 11.24 -3.34 -2.82
C GLN A 60 10.18 -3.69 -3.88
N VAL A 61 8.92 -3.35 -3.62
CA VAL A 61 7.81 -3.54 -4.57
C VAL A 61 8.02 -2.65 -5.81
N GLY A 62 8.36 -1.38 -5.62
CA GLY A 62 8.67 -0.46 -6.72
C GLY A 62 9.85 -0.96 -7.56
N LEU A 63 10.92 -1.41 -6.91
CA LEU A 63 12.08 -1.97 -7.61
C LEU A 63 11.73 -3.20 -8.45
N ALA A 64 10.86 -4.08 -7.94
CA ALA A 64 10.36 -5.24 -8.69
C ALA A 64 9.58 -4.80 -9.93
N ILE A 65 8.62 -3.87 -9.78
CA ILE A 65 7.82 -3.34 -10.89
C ILE A 65 8.72 -2.70 -11.94
N ARG A 66 9.62 -1.78 -11.55
CA ARG A 66 10.55 -1.12 -12.49
C ARG A 66 11.47 -2.11 -13.19
N SER A 67 11.90 -3.17 -12.50
CA SER A 67 12.71 -4.23 -13.12
C SER A 67 11.93 -4.96 -14.23
N LYS A 68 10.67 -5.31 -13.99
CA LYS A 68 9.81 -6.00 -14.97
C LYS A 68 9.33 -5.07 -16.11
N ILE A 69 9.38 -3.76 -15.89
CA ILE A 69 9.21 -2.77 -16.96
C ILE A 69 10.50 -2.70 -17.80
N ALA A 70 11.66 -2.61 -17.16
CA ALA A 70 12.95 -2.49 -17.83
C ALA A 70 13.31 -3.73 -18.67
N ASP A 71 12.90 -4.93 -18.24
CA ASP A 71 13.10 -6.17 -19.01
C ASP A 71 12.03 -6.42 -20.09
N GLY A 72 11.04 -5.53 -20.20
CA GLY A 72 9.99 -5.59 -21.21
C GLY A 72 8.86 -6.59 -20.93
N SER A 73 8.82 -7.22 -19.75
CA SER A 73 7.75 -8.17 -19.39
C SER A 73 6.37 -7.51 -19.30
N VAL A 74 6.33 -6.26 -18.84
CA VAL A 74 5.11 -5.44 -18.70
C VAL A 74 5.43 -3.98 -19.00
N LYS A 75 4.40 -3.20 -19.32
CA LYS A 75 4.49 -1.73 -19.31
C LYS A 75 3.90 -1.16 -18.03
N ARG A 76 4.13 0.13 -17.74
CA ARG A 76 3.56 0.76 -16.53
C ARG A 76 2.02 0.70 -16.55
N GLU A 77 1.41 0.91 -17.70
CA GLU A 77 -0.04 0.84 -17.91
C GLU A 77 -0.63 -0.58 -17.83
N ASP A 78 0.20 -1.62 -17.82
CA ASP A 78 -0.25 -2.98 -17.55
C ASP A 78 -0.40 -3.25 -16.04
N ILE A 79 0.26 -2.45 -15.18
CA ILE A 79 0.27 -2.65 -13.74
C ILE A 79 -0.76 -1.73 -13.08
N PHE A 80 -1.64 -2.31 -12.28
CA PHE A 80 -2.52 -1.61 -11.35
C PHE A 80 -1.89 -1.68 -9.96
N TYR A 81 -1.27 -0.59 -9.51
CA TYR A 81 -0.61 -0.54 -8.21
C TYR A 81 -1.46 0.24 -7.19
N THR A 82 -1.74 -0.41 -6.07
CA THR A 82 -2.48 0.16 -4.94
C THR A 82 -1.55 0.46 -3.77
N SER A 83 -1.61 1.69 -3.25
CA SER A 83 -1.03 2.04 -1.94
C SER A 83 -2.09 2.63 -1.01
N LYS A 84 -1.76 2.76 0.28
CA LYS A 84 -2.71 3.13 1.33
C LYS A 84 -2.11 4.18 2.27
N LEU A 85 -2.88 5.24 2.50
CA LEU A 85 -2.61 6.31 3.46
C LEU A 85 -2.66 5.75 4.89
N TRP A 86 -1.56 5.86 5.63
CA TRP A 86 -1.51 5.42 7.02
C TRP A 86 -2.23 6.38 7.97
N CYS A 87 -2.78 5.83 9.05
CA CYS A 87 -3.66 6.52 10.00
C CYS A 87 -3.07 7.77 10.66
N THR A 88 -1.74 7.91 10.70
CA THR A 88 -1.05 9.11 11.23
C THR A 88 -1.05 10.30 10.27
N PHE A 89 -1.53 10.12 9.03
CA PHE A 89 -1.55 11.12 7.97
C PHE A 89 -2.98 11.47 7.51
N LEU A 90 -4.01 11.15 8.30
CA LEU A 90 -5.41 11.43 7.97
C LEU A 90 -5.83 12.91 8.10
N ARG A 91 -4.92 13.78 8.54
CA ARG A 91 -5.17 15.23 8.45
C ARG A 91 -5.07 15.66 6.98
N PRO A 92 -6.02 16.44 6.43
CA PRO A 92 -6.04 16.80 5.01
C PRO A 92 -4.72 17.34 4.48
N GLU A 93 -4.04 18.19 5.25
CA GLU A 93 -2.76 18.81 4.91
C GLU A 93 -1.58 17.82 4.83
N LEU A 94 -1.72 16.62 5.39
CA LEU A 94 -0.68 15.58 5.40
C LEU A 94 -0.86 14.54 4.30
N VAL A 95 -2.05 14.42 3.71
CA VAL A 95 -2.39 13.37 2.73
C VAL A 95 -1.46 13.40 1.52
N GLN A 96 -1.26 14.59 0.94
CA GLN A 96 -0.40 14.75 -0.24
C GLN A 96 1.04 14.34 0.08
N SER A 97 1.60 14.80 1.21
CA SER A 97 2.96 14.47 1.62
C SER A 97 3.17 12.95 1.83
N ALA A 98 2.13 12.25 2.29
CA ALA A 98 2.17 10.81 2.49
C ALA A 98 2.17 10.05 1.15
N LEU A 99 1.36 10.50 0.18
CA LEU A 99 1.37 9.96 -1.17
C LEU A 99 2.71 10.20 -1.86
N GLU A 100 3.23 11.42 -1.80
CA GLU A 100 4.54 11.78 -2.36
C GLU A 100 5.68 10.95 -1.75
N SER A 101 5.61 10.68 -0.44
CA SER A 101 6.57 9.79 0.23
C SER A 101 6.51 8.37 -0.33
N SER A 102 5.32 7.81 -0.53
CA SER A 102 5.12 6.51 -1.16
C SER A 102 5.64 6.49 -2.60
N LEU A 103 5.26 7.48 -3.43
CA LEU A 103 5.74 7.61 -4.81
C LEU A 103 7.27 7.71 -4.90
N LYS A 104 7.90 8.44 -3.98
CA LYS A 104 9.36 8.54 -3.89
C LYS A 104 10.03 7.20 -3.59
N LYS A 105 9.48 6.40 -2.66
CA LYS A 105 9.99 5.05 -2.36
C LYS A 105 9.80 4.12 -3.56
N LEU A 106 8.63 4.19 -4.19
CA LEU A 106 8.26 3.40 -5.35
C LEU A 106 9.01 3.80 -6.62
N GLN A 107 9.52 5.02 -6.68
CA GLN A 107 10.02 5.68 -7.90
C GLN A 107 9.04 5.50 -9.08
N LEU A 108 7.76 5.74 -8.81
CA LEU A 108 6.70 5.79 -9.81
C LEU A 108 6.09 7.19 -9.83
N ASP A 109 5.58 7.60 -10.98
CA ASP A 109 4.97 8.94 -11.13
C ASP A 109 3.56 9.00 -10.55
N TYR A 110 2.86 7.86 -10.49
CA TYR A 110 1.51 7.74 -9.95
C TYR A 110 1.24 6.34 -9.38
N VAL A 111 0.23 6.25 -8.52
CA VAL A 111 -0.44 5.01 -8.11
C VAL A 111 -1.79 4.93 -8.82
N ASP A 112 -2.24 3.72 -9.16
CA ASP A 112 -3.53 3.51 -9.84
C ASP A 112 -4.70 3.64 -8.85
N LEU A 113 -4.43 3.35 -7.57
CA LEU A 113 -5.40 3.49 -6.50
C LEU A 113 -4.70 3.91 -5.19
N TYR A 114 -5.29 4.90 -4.51
CA TYR A 114 -4.85 5.34 -3.19
C TYR A 114 -6.00 5.29 -2.20
N LEU A 115 -5.84 4.50 -1.13
CA LEU A 115 -6.91 4.22 -0.17
C LEU A 115 -6.61 4.80 1.21
N ILE A 116 -7.66 5.20 1.93
CA ILE A 116 -7.58 5.32 3.40
C ILE A 116 -7.40 3.90 3.97
N HIS A 117 -6.28 3.63 4.64
CA HIS A 117 -5.99 2.27 5.12
C HIS A 117 -6.97 1.83 6.22
N PHE A 118 -7.36 2.75 7.10
CA PHE A 118 -8.31 2.47 8.17
C PHE A 118 -8.99 3.78 8.62
N PRO A 119 -10.28 3.78 9.00
CA PRO A 119 -11.05 5.00 9.26
C PRO A 119 -10.81 5.63 10.64
N VAL A 120 -9.68 5.33 11.31
CA VAL A 120 -9.35 5.88 12.62
C VAL A 120 -8.05 6.66 12.54
N ALA A 121 -8.13 7.96 12.82
CA ALA A 121 -6.97 8.85 12.88
C ALA A 121 -6.12 8.56 14.12
N LEU A 122 -4.82 8.39 13.92
CA LEU A 122 -3.85 8.22 15.00
C LEU A 122 -2.98 9.47 15.11
N LYS A 123 -2.62 9.83 16.34
CA LYS A 123 -1.61 10.87 16.56
C LYS A 123 -0.24 10.31 16.18
N ASN A 124 0.55 11.06 15.44
CA ASN A 124 1.95 10.72 15.22
C ASN A 124 2.72 10.98 16.53
N ILE A 125 3.02 9.92 17.27
CA ILE A 125 3.79 10.00 18.52
C ILE A 125 5.17 9.47 18.18
N ALA A 126 6.21 10.28 18.38
CA ALA A 126 7.60 9.96 18.00
C ALA A 126 8.26 8.84 18.84
N ALA A 127 7.50 7.94 19.46
CA ALA A 127 8.01 6.87 20.33
C ALA A 127 7.55 5.49 19.85
N PRO A 128 8.37 4.44 20.00
CA PRO A 128 8.01 3.09 19.60
C PRO A 128 6.95 2.56 20.57
N ILE A 129 5.69 2.56 20.13
CA ILE A 129 4.59 2.01 20.90
C ILE A 129 4.15 0.73 20.19
N SER A 130 4.22 -0.40 20.90
CA SER A 130 3.68 -1.67 20.41
C SER A 130 2.17 -1.55 20.18
N TRP A 131 1.65 -2.27 19.18
CA TRP A 131 0.24 -2.24 18.77
C TRP A 131 -0.74 -2.45 19.93
N TRP A 132 -0.39 -3.33 20.88
CA TRP A 132 -1.14 -3.58 22.11
C TRP A 132 -1.29 -2.36 23.01
N SER A 133 -0.25 -1.53 23.08
CA SER A 133 -0.26 -0.34 23.92
C SER A 133 -1.18 0.76 23.37
N ILE A 134 -1.40 0.83 22.05
CA ILE A 134 -2.35 1.76 21.45
C ILE A 134 -3.80 1.34 21.75
N ILE A 135 -4.13 0.06 21.59
CA ILE A 135 -5.47 -0.46 21.91
C ILE A 135 -5.78 -0.24 23.39
N LEU A 136 -4.87 -0.65 24.29
CA LEU A 136 -5.05 -0.49 25.73
C LEU A 136 -5.29 0.98 26.12
N LYS A 137 -4.53 1.91 25.53
CA LYS A 137 -4.65 3.34 25.85
C LYS A 137 -5.96 3.93 25.32
N CYS A 138 -6.37 3.59 24.10
CA CYS A 138 -7.65 4.02 23.55
C CYS A 138 -8.86 3.46 24.31
N THR A 139 -8.79 2.21 24.80
CA THR A 139 -9.84 1.64 25.67
C THR A 139 -9.83 2.24 27.07
N TRP A 140 -8.66 2.55 27.62
CA TRP A 140 -8.53 3.11 28.98
C TRP A 140 -9.01 4.56 29.05
N GLU A 141 -8.67 5.39 28.06
CA GLU A 141 -9.10 6.79 28.01
C GLU A 141 -10.62 6.92 27.76
N HIS A 142 -11.24 6.01 27.00
CA HIS A 142 -12.70 5.99 26.85
C HIS A 142 -13.44 5.40 28.07
N ALA A 143 -12.84 4.46 28.81
CA ALA A 143 -13.48 3.85 29.98
C ALA A 143 -13.48 4.75 31.23
N TYR A 144 -12.51 5.67 31.36
CA TYR A 144 -12.34 6.48 32.58
C TYR A 144 -12.37 8.01 32.36
N GLY A 145 -12.46 8.49 31.13
CA GLY A 145 -12.52 9.93 30.81
C GLY A 145 -13.88 10.62 31.07
N TRP A 146 -14.87 9.91 31.62
CA TRP A 146 -16.21 10.44 31.92
C TRP A 146 -16.48 10.64 33.43
N ARG A 147 -15.42 10.90 34.20
CA ARG A 147 -15.51 11.32 35.61
C ARG A 147 -14.51 12.43 35.93
N SER A 148 -14.81 13.64 35.48
CA SER A 148 -14.42 14.90 36.13
C SER A 148 -15.21 16.04 35.54
#